data_AF-Q6YSF1-F1
#
_entry.id   AF-Q6YSF1-F1
#
_cell.length_a   1.000
_cell.length_b   1.000
_cell.length_c   1.000
_cell.angle_alpha   90.00
_cell.angle_beta   90.00
_cell.angle_gamma   90.00
#
_symmetry.space_group_name_H-M   'P 1'
#
loop_
_entity.id
_entity.type
_entity.pdbx_description
1 polymer ?
#
loop_
_entity_poly.entity_id
_entity_poly.type
_entity_poly.pdbx_seq_one_letter_code
_entity_poly.pdbx_strand_id
1 'polypeptide(L)'
;MMQEEIIPPLKAALEAEDDVSQVELSFEDNRLEGSFIKDEVPYYFWAFFPNGDLTGPKGFALSSYSTEVSTIEPFLIDEKRANAKYVVFWVYKRLAGQGILPVWKEEEGEGEGEGESSA
;
A
#
# COMPACT_ATOMS: atom_id res chain seq x y z
N MET A 1 12.56 -12.21 -4.60
CA MET A 1 13.23 -10.96 -4.13
C MET A 1 12.14 -9.97 -3.70
N MET A 2 12.42 -8.97 -2.84
CA MET A 2 11.38 -8.11 -2.23
C MET A 2 10.41 -7.50 -3.26
N GLN A 3 10.91 -7.06 -4.41
CA GLN A 3 10.09 -6.59 -5.53
C GLN A 3 9.01 -7.59 -5.95
N GLU A 4 9.39 -8.85 -6.18
CA GLU A 4 8.49 -9.91 -6.66
C GLU A 4 7.44 -10.31 -5.62
N GLU A 5 7.73 -10.08 -4.34
CA GLU A 5 6.82 -10.38 -3.24
C GLU A 5 5.97 -9.18 -2.80
N ILE A 6 6.32 -7.95 -3.22
CA ILE A 6 5.62 -6.72 -2.85
C ILE A 6 4.78 -6.19 -4.01
N ILE A 7 5.35 -6.08 -5.22
CA ILE A 7 4.69 -5.43 -6.35
C ILE A 7 3.38 -6.14 -6.73
N PRO A 8 3.37 -7.46 -7.03
CA PRO A 8 2.13 -8.11 -7.45
C PRO A 8 0.98 -7.99 -6.44
N PRO A 9 1.15 -8.31 -5.14
CA PRO A 9 0.05 -8.19 -4.18
C PRO A 9 -0.34 -6.75 -3.86
N LEU A 10 0.61 -5.80 -3.82
CA LEU A 10 0.26 -4.39 -3.62
C LEU A 10 -0.50 -3.82 -4.81
N LYS A 11 -0.09 -4.17 -6.03
CA LYS A 11 -0.78 -3.74 -7.24
C LYS A 11 -2.21 -4.27 -7.25
N ALA A 12 -2.38 -5.56 -7.00
CA ALA A 12 -3.70 -6.18 -6.92
C ALA A 12 -4.59 -5.53 -5.85
N ALA A 13 -4.04 -5.23 -4.67
CA ALA A 13 -4.80 -4.57 -3.61
C ALA A 13 -5.24 -3.13 -3.98
N LEU A 14 -4.42 -2.39 -4.74
CA LEU A 14 -4.79 -1.06 -5.22
C LEU A 14 -5.80 -1.13 -6.37
N GLU A 15 -5.61 -2.05 -7.32
CA GLU A 15 -6.49 -2.23 -8.48
C GLU A 15 -7.84 -2.88 -8.12
N ALA A 16 -7.97 -3.48 -6.93
CA ALA A 16 -9.23 -4.00 -6.41
C ALA A 16 -10.20 -2.90 -5.96
N GLU A 17 -9.72 -1.67 -5.79
CA GLU A 17 -10.55 -0.54 -5.38
C GLU A 17 -11.22 0.12 -6.60
N ASP A 18 -12.55 0.18 -6.61
CA ASP A 18 -13.35 0.69 -7.75
C ASP A 18 -12.97 2.12 -8.18
N ASP A 19 -12.56 2.98 -7.23
CA ASP A 19 -12.21 4.38 -7.49
C ASP A 19 -10.72 4.58 -7.79
N VAL A 20 -9.94 3.50 -7.91
CA VAL A 20 -8.50 3.55 -8.18
C VAL A 20 -8.19 3.11 -9.60
N SER A 21 -7.32 3.85 -10.28
CA SER A 21 -6.88 3.56 -11.63
C SER A 21 -5.42 3.97 -11.86
N GLN A 22 -4.87 3.55 -13.00
CA GLN A 22 -3.50 3.89 -13.42
C GLN A 22 -2.43 3.53 -12.36
N VAL A 23 -2.58 2.35 -11.74
CA VAL A 23 -1.63 1.87 -10.73
C VAL A 23 -0.32 1.47 -11.40
N GLU A 24 0.75 2.20 -11.08
CA GLU A 24 2.12 1.90 -11.46
C GLU A 24 2.96 1.73 -10.19
N LEU A 25 3.74 0.65 -10.13
CA LEU A 25 4.63 0.35 -9.02
C LEU A 25 6.02 0.01 -9.57
N SER A 26 7.06 0.56 -8.94
CA SER A 26 8.45 0.20 -9.23
C SER A 26 9.22 -0.01 -7.93
N PHE A 27 10.28 -0.81 -8.00
CA PHE A 27 11.20 -1.01 -6.89
C PHE A 27 12.61 -0.79 -7.40
N GLU A 28 13.18 0.38 -7.10
CA GLU A 28 14.48 0.83 -7.60
C GLU A 28 15.27 1.50 -6.47
N ASP A 29 16.59 1.36 -6.46
CA ASP A 29 17.47 1.99 -5.45
C ASP A 29 17.02 1.79 -3.99
N ASN A 30 16.56 0.58 -3.66
CA ASN A 30 16.01 0.23 -2.34
C ASN A 30 14.83 1.11 -1.92
N ARG A 31 14.04 1.54 -2.88
CA ARG A 31 12.82 2.33 -2.68
C ARG A 31 11.69 1.69 -3.47
N LEU A 32 10.57 1.47 -2.80
CA LEU A 32 9.31 1.17 -3.46
C LEU A 32 8.64 2.49 -3.81
N GLU A 33 8.33 2.68 -5.08
CA GLU A 33 7.58 3.83 -5.58
C GLU A 33 6.25 3.35 -6.12
N GLY A 34 5.21 4.13 -5.89
CA GLY A 34 3.92 3.86 -6.47
C GLY A 34 3.17 5.12 -6.81
N SER A 35 2.44 5.05 -7.92
CA SER A 35 1.51 6.08 -8.34
C SER A 35 0.17 5.46 -8.71
N PHE A 36 -0.90 6.16 -8.40
CA PHE A 36 -2.25 5.80 -8.80
C PHE A 36 -3.13 7.05 -8.85
N ILE A 37 -4.22 6.98 -9.59
CA ILE A 37 -5.28 7.99 -9.56
C ILE A 37 -6.41 7.46 -8.72
N LYS A 38 -6.87 8.25 -7.75
CA LYS A 38 -8.09 7.98 -7.00
C LYS A 38 -9.02 9.18 -7.04
N ASP A 39 -10.28 8.98 -7.41
CA ASP A 39 -11.28 10.06 -7.54
C ASP A 39 -10.74 11.25 -8.37
N GLU A 40 -10.08 10.97 -9.50
CA GLU A 40 -9.41 11.95 -10.37
C GLU A 40 -8.18 12.66 -9.76
N VAL A 41 -7.77 12.29 -8.54
CA VAL A 41 -6.60 12.83 -7.84
C VAL A 41 -5.39 11.92 -8.04
N PRO A 42 -4.27 12.42 -8.60
CA PRO A 42 -3.04 11.65 -8.68
C PRO A 42 -2.31 11.62 -7.33
N TYR A 43 -2.04 10.41 -6.85
CA TYR A 43 -1.28 10.12 -5.64
C TYR A 43 0.05 9.46 -5.99
N TYR A 44 1.07 9.81 -5.23
CA TYR A 44 2.41 9.26 -5.31
C TYR A 44 2.88 8.89 -3.91
N PHE A 45 3.43 7.70 -3.74
CA PHE A 45 3.99 7.27 -2.47
C PHE A 45 5.36 6.63 -2.66
N TRP A 46 6.15 6.69 -1.60
CA TRP A 46 7.49 6.13 -1.54
C TRP A 46 7.70 5.42 -0.20
N ALA A 47 8.14 4.18 -0.24
CA ALA A 47 8.69 3.49 0.93
C ALA A 47 10.20 3.30 0.75
N PHE A 48 10.98 3.84 1.69
CA PHE A 48 12.43 3.88 1.65
C PHE A 48 13.02 2.79 2.55
N PHE A 49 13.93 1.98 1.98
CA PHE A 49 14.67 0.92 2.65
C PHE A 49 16.18 1.20 2.57
N PRO A 50 16.71 2.21 3.31
CA PRO A 50 18.10 2.66 3.17
C PRO A 50 19.17 1.57 3.33
N ASN A 51 18.88 0.48 4.04
CA ASN A 51 19.80 -0.65 4.19
C ASN A 51 19.71 -1.68 3.05
N GLY A 52 18.78 -1.52 2.11
CA GLY A 52 18.48 -2.51 1.06
C GLY A 52 17.74 -3.75 1.55
N ASP A 53 17.35 -3.76 2.81
CA ASP A 53 16.57 -4.82 3.42
C ASP A 53 15.53 -4.25 4.40
N LEU A 54 14.73 -5.12 5.01
CA LEU A 54 13.65 -4.73 5.92
C LEU A 54 14.14 -4.49 7.36
N THR A 55 15.44 -4.66 7.61
CA THR A 55 16.11 -4.40 8.88
C THR A 55 16.58 -2.95 8.94
N GLY A 56 16.42 -2.33 10.12
CA GLY A 56 16.79 -0.93 10.32
C GLY A 56 15.70 0.09 9.93
N PRO A 57 16.09 1.37 9.77
CA PRO A 57 15.15 2.46 9.61
C PRO A 57 14.44 2.36 8.25
N LYS A 58 13.14 2.60 8.26
CA LYS A 58 12.31 2.63 7.05
C LYS A 58 11.55 3.94 7.02
N GLY A 59 11.49 4.54 5.85
CA GLY A 59 10.80 5.81 5.62
C GLY A 59 9.55 5.60 4.77
N PHE A 60 8.55 6.45 4.95
CA PHE A 60 7.40 6.55 4.06
C PHE A 60 7.16 8.02 3.72
N ALA A 61 6.86 8.28 2.46
CA ALA A 61 6.41 9.58 2.00
C ALA A 61 5.19 9.40 1.10
N LEU A 62 4.35 10.41 1.10
CA LEU A 62 3.14 10.47 0.30
C LEU A 62 2.97 11.91 -0.19
N SER A 63 2.57 12.05 -1.44
CA SER A 63 2.22 13.32 -2.05
C SER A 63 1.01 13.16 -2.95
N SER A 64 0.27 14.25 -3.10
CA SER A 64 -0.82 14.40 -4.07
C SER A 64 -0.49 15.58 -4.98
N TYR A 65 -0.76 15.47 -6.28
CA TYR A 65 -0.51 16.52 -7.29
C TYR A 65 0.95 16.92 -7.54
N SER A 66 1.92 16.46 -6.74
CA SER A 66 3.35 16.65 -6.99
C SER A 66 4.12 15.35 -6.80
N THR A 67 5.17 15.18 -7.59
CA THR A 67 6.12 14.06 -7.47
C THR A 67 7.25 14.37 -6.48
N GLU A 68 7.19 15.52 -5.80
CA GLU A 68 8.21 15.91 -4.83
C GLU A 68 7.90 15.34 -3.45
N VAL A 69 8.91 14.68 -2.87
CA VAL A 69 8.86 14.15 -1.52
C VAL A 69 8.93 15.31 -0.53
N SER A 70 7.79 15.70 0.04
CA SER A 70 7.73 16.85 0.97
C SER A 70 8.12 16.48 2.41
N THR A 71 7.76 15.28 2.88
CA THR A 71 8.06 14.82 4.25
C THR A 71 8.26 13.31 4.27
N ILE A 72 9.37 12.86 4.86
CA ILE A 72 9.63 11.45 5.12
C ILE A 72 9.26 11.15 6.57
N GLU A 73 8.23 10.35 6.75
CA GLU A 73 7.80 9.85 8.04
C GLU A 73 8.42 8.49 8.35
N PRO A 74 8.61 8.16 9.63
CA PRO A 74 9.08 6.83 9.98
C PRO A 74 8.00 5.77 9.70
N PHE A 75 8.44 4.63 9.19
CA PHE A 75 7.62 3.52 8.69
C PHE A 75 8.06 2.22 9.37
N LEU A 76 7.13 1.33 9.73
CA LEU A 76 7.44 -0.02 10.24
C LEU A 76 8.49 -0.06 11.39
N ILE A 77 8.32 0.78 12.41
CA ILE A 77 9.33 0.96 13.49
C ILE A 77 9.34 -0.21 14.49
N ASP A 78 8.18 -0.79 14.80
CA ASP A 78 8.02 -1.79 15.87
C ASP A 78 8.12 -3.25 15.37
N GLU A 79 8.19 -3.45 14.05
CA GLU A 79 8.02 -4.76 13.44
C GLU A 79 9.33 -5.58 13.52
N LYS A 80 9.46 -6.39 14.57
CA LYS A 80 10.64 -7.28 14.80
C LYS A 80 10.89 -8.27 13.65
N ARG A 81 9.90 -8.51 12.79
CA ARG A 81 9.97 -9.37 11.59
C ARG A 81 9.21 -8.74 10.42
N ALA A 82 9.66 -7.58 9.96
CA ALA A 82 9.17 -7.04 8.68
C ALA A 82 9.47 -8.04 7.54
N ASN A 83 8.43 -8.37 6.77
CA ASN A 83 8.51 -9.17 5.54
C ASN A 83 7.76 -8.42 4.41
N ALA A 84 7.86 -8.92 3.18
CA ALA A 84 7.19 -8.31 2.02
C ALA A 84 5.68 -8.09 2.22
N LYS A 85 4.98 -9.06 2.82
CA LYS A 85 3.54 -8.96 3.13
C LYS A 85 3.24 -7.83 4.12
N TYR A 86 4.10 -7.65 5.13
CA TYR A 86 3.98 -6.51 6.05
C TYR A 86 4.17 -5.17 5.34
N VAL A 87 5.08 -5.08 4.37
CA VAL A 87 5.24 -3.85 3.57
C VAL A 87 3.95 -3.52 2.84
N VAL A 88 3.36 -4.49 2.13
CA VAL A 88 2.09 -4.33 1.41
C VAL A 88 0.99 -3.84 2.36
N PHE A 89 0.79 -4.55 3.46
CA PHE A 89 -0.22 -4.21 4.47
C PHE A 89 -0.03 -2.80 5.03
N TRP A 90 1.19 -2.42 5.40
CA TRP A 90 1.43 -1.12 6.01
C TRP A 90 1.40 0.05 5.04
N VAL A 91 1.82 -0.16 3.78
CA VAL A 91 1.66 0.85 2.72
C VAL A 91 0.17 1.13 2.53
N TYR A 92 -0.64 0.10 2.34
CA TYR A 92 -2.07 0.28 2.19
C TYR A 92 -2.68 0.92 3.43
N LYS A 93 -2.35 0.43 4.63
CA LYS A 93 -2.86 0.97 5.90
C LYS A 93 -2.51 2.45 6.08
N ARG A 94 -1.35 2.91 5.61
CA ARG A 94 -0.98 4.33 5.61
C ARG A 94 -1.87 5.14 4.68
N LEU A 95 -2.09 4.67 3.45
CA LEU A 95 -3.00 5.32 2.50
C LEU A 95 -4.42 5.40 3.06
N ALA A 96 -4.90 4.32 3.69
CA ALA A 96 -6.19 4.28 4.37
C ALA A 96 -6.25 5.24 5.57
N GLY A 97 -5.18 5.31 6.37
CA GLY A 97 -5.08 6.22 7.51
C GLY A 97 -5.08 7.71 7.13
N GLN A 98 -4.76 8.03 5.88
CA GLN A 98 -4.88 9.39 5.30
C GLN A 98 -6.28 9.65 4.70
N GLY A 99 -7.18 8.65 4.75
CA GLY A 99 -8.50 8.73 4.13
C GLY A 99 -8.47 8.64 2.60
N ILE A 100 -7.35 8.20 2.02
CA ILE A 100 -7.23 8.00 0.58
C ILE A 100 -7.94 6.71 0.22
N LEU A 101 -7.47 5.58 0.75
CA LEU A 101 -8.10 4.27 0.52
C LEU A 101 -9.12 3.94 1.62
N PRO A 102 -10.05 3.00 1.39
CA PRO A 102 -10.86 2.47 2.48
C PRO A 102 -9.99 1.76 3.53
N VAL A 103 -10.54 1.54 4.72
CA VAL A 103 -9.86 0.77 5.76
C VAL A 103 -9.63 -0.65 5.24
N TRP A 104 -8.39 -1.15 5.36
CA TRP A 104 -8.05 -2.51 4.96
C TRP A 104 -9.01 -3.49 5.63
N LYS A 105 -9.88 -4.08 4.81
CA LYS A 105 -10.70 -5.21 5.22
C LYS A 105 -9.81 -6.42 5.02
N GLU A 106 -9.29 -6.98 6.12
CA GLU A 106 -8.88 -8.38 6.06
C GLU A 106 -10.10 -9.13 5.54
N GLU A 107 -9.99 -9.81 4.40
CA GLU A 107 -11.11 -10.59 3.86
C GLU A 107 -11.69 -11.43 5.00
N GLU A 108 -12.86 -11.03 5.48
CA GLU A 108 -13.74 -11.92 6.21
C GLU A 108 -14.04 -13.00 5.19
N GLY A 109 -13.37 -14.14 5.34
CA GLY A 109 -13.60 -15.30 4.50
C GLY A 109 -15.09 -15.51 4.34
N GLU A 110 -15.53 -15.52 3.09
CA GLU A 110 -16.90 -15.77 2.68
C GLU A 110 -17.48 -16.95 3.45
N GLY A 111 -18.45 -16.63 4.29
CA GLY A 111 -19.51 -17.54 4.71
C GLY A 111 -20.81 -16.98 4.18
N GLU A 112 -20.95 -16.87 2.86
CA GLU A 112 -22.26 -16.66 2.24
C GLU A 112 -23.16 -17.85 2.57
N GLY A 113 -24.28 -17.53 3.20
CA GLY A 113 -25.45 -18.39 3.31
C GLY A 113 -26.65 -17.53 3.01
N GLU A 114 -26.88 -17.25 1.72
CA GLU A 114 -28.16 -16.74 1.23
C GLU A 114 -29.32 -17.62 1.73
N GLY A 115 -30.40 -16.96 2.10
CA GLY A 115 -31.64 -17.59 2.53
C GLY A 115 -32.77 -16.58 2.54
N GLU A 116 -33.08 -16.02 1.37
CA GLU A 116 -34.42 -15.49 1.11
C GLU A 116 -35.47 -16.55 1.49
N SER A 117 -36.46 -16.19 2.30
CA SER A 117 -37.84 -16.59 2.05
C SER A 117 -38.80 -15.80 2.95
N SER A 118 -39.61 -15.00 2.28
CA SER A 118 -40.89 -14.45 2.72
C SER A 118 -41.72 -15.45 3.52
N ALA A 119 -42.35 -14.95 4.59
CA ALA A 119 -43.67 -15.41 5.06
C ALA A 119 -44.38 -14.25 5.77
#